data_AF-A0A1S4DPD5-F1
#
_entry.id   AF-A0A1S4DPD5-F1
#
_cell.length_a   1.000
_cell.length_b   1.000
_cell.length_c   1.000
_cell.angle_alpha   90.00
_cell.angle_beta   90.00
_cell.angle_gamma   90.00
#
_symmetry.space_group_name_H-M   'P 1'
#
loop_
_entity.id
_entity.type
_entity.pdbx_description
1 polymer ?
#
loop_
_entity_poly.entity_id
_entity_poly.type
_entity_poly.pdbx_seq_one_letter_code
_entity_poly.pdbx_strand_id
1 'polypeptide(L)'
;MGSRVGNNAETSVTVTHLLYADDTLIFCGAERSQVQFLNLTLLLFEAILGLHINMLKSMIYPVNEVPNLEELANLMGCSIGSLPTTYLGLPLGAKYKATDIWNGVIERVEKKLATWKMQYLSMGGRLTLISSVIDSIPTYIMSLFPIPNKVQK
;
A
#
# COMPACT_ATOMS: atom_id res chain seq x y z
N MET A 1 -14.05 12.11 -9.36
CA MET A 1 -13.34 11.14 -8.48
C MET A 1 -12.32 10.39 -9.30
N GLY A 2 -11.06 10.38 -8.86
CA GLY A 2 -10.02 9.53 -9.44
C GLY A 2 -8.71 10.25 -9.72
N SER A 3 -7.61 9.51 -9.53
CA SER A 3 -6.27 9.95 -9.90
C SER A 3 -5.98 9.52 -11.34
N ARG A 4 -5.45 10.44 -12.15
CA ARG A 4 -5.02 10.13 -13.51
C ARG A 4 -3.66 9.47 -13.47
N VAL A 5 -3.58 8.25 -14.00
CA VAL A 5 -2.33 7.50 -14.13
C VAL A 5 -2.03 7.30 -15.61
N GLY A 6 -0.89 7.82 -16.09
CA GLY A 6 -0.42 7.70 -17.47
C GLY A 6 0.51 8.86 -17.90
N ASN A 7 1.55 8.55 -18.70
CA ASN A 7 2.53 9.55 -19.18
C ASN A 7 2.07 10.31 -20.45
N ASN A 8 1.08 9.80 -21.18
CA ASN A 8 0.56 10.40 -22.41
C ASN A 8 -0.96 10.64 -22.31
N ALA A 9 -1.42 11.73 -22.91
CA ALA A 9 -2.83 12.18 -22.89
C ALA A 9 -3.83 11.15 -23.47
N GLU A 10 -3.37 10.17 -24.25
CA GLU A 10 -4.20 9.18 -24.94
C GLU A 10 -4.47 7.89 -24.13
N THR A 11 -3.79 7.68 -22.99
CA THR A 11 -3.98 6.47 -22.16
C THR A 11 -4.07 6.80 -20.67
N SER A 12 -4.81 7.84 -20.30
CA SER A 12 -5.02 8.15 -18.88
C SER A 12 -6.06 7.19 -18.28
N VAL A 13 -5.61 6.27 -17.42
CA VAL A 13 -6.52 5.44 -16.62
C VAL A 13 -6.87 6.23 -15.36
N THR A 14 -8.18 6.35 -15.10
CA THR A 14 -8.66 6.99 -13.87
C THR A 14 -8.76 5.92 -12.79
N VAL A 15 -7.77 5.86 -11.91
CA VAL A 15 -7.79 4.93 -10.79
C VAL A 15 -8.51 5.61 -9.63
N THR A 16 -9.62 5.01 -9.19
CA THR A 16 -10.45 5.54 -8.11
C THR A 16 -10.29 4.72 -6.83
N HIS A 17 -10.03 3.42 -6.93
CA HIS A 17 -9.96 2.52 -5.78
C HIS A 17 -8.99 1.35 -6.05
N LEU A 18 -8.36 0.82 -5.00
CA LEU A 18 -7.59 -0.43 -4.98
C LEU A 18 -8.19 -1.32 -3.89
N LEU A 19 -8.52 -2.56 -4.23
CA LEU A 19 -9.23 -3.50 -3.35
C LEU A 19 -8.40 -4.76 -3.16
N TYR A 20 -8.15 -5.16 -1.92
CA TYR A 20 -7.58 -6.46 -1.58
C TYR A 20 -8.18 -6.99 -0.28
N ALA A 21 -8.98 -8.06 -0.36
CA ALA A 21 -9.71 -8.59 0.78
C ALA A 21 -10.48 -7.48 1.54
N ASP A 22 -10.15 -7.25 2.81
CA ASP A 22 -10.71 -6.19 3.66
C ASP A 22 -9.94 -4.86 3.60
N ASP A 23 -8.75 -4.83 3.00
CA ASP A 23 -7.96 -3.62 2.81
C ASP A 23 -8.36 -2.90 1.52
N THR A 24 -8.99 -1.73 1.66
CA THR A 24 -9.46 -0.91 0.53
C THR A 24 -8.82 0.47 0.57
N LEU A 25 -8.16 0.87 -0.51
CA LEU A 25 -7.61 2.21 -0.69
C LEU A 25 -8.45 2.99 -1.69
N ILE A 26 -8.90 4.18 -1.30
CA ILE A 26 -9.80 5.03 -2.09
C ILE A 26 -9.12 6.35 -2.43
N PHE A 27 -9.08 6.71 -3.71
CA PHE A 27 -8.56 7.98 -4.19
C PHE A 27 -9.71 8.96 -4.41
N CYS A 28 -9.80 9.97 -3.54
CA CYS A 28 -10.80 11.01 -3.58
C CYS A 28 -10.13 12.39 -3.65
N GLY A 29 -10.80 13.37 -4.27
CA GLY A 29 -10.33 14.76 -4.24
C GLY A 29 -10.50 15.35 -2.84
N ALA A 30 -9.66 16.33 -2.50
CA ALA A 30 -9.70 17.05 -1.22
C ALA A 30 -10.86 18.07 -1.13
N GLU A 31 -12.00 17.75 -1.72
CA GLU A 31 -13.19 18.59 -1.75
C GLU A 31 -14.24 18.02 -0.79
N ARG A 32 -14.81 18.87 0.06
CA ARG A 32 -15.81 18.46 1.07
C ARG A 32 -16.97 17.69 0.45
N SER A 33 -17.49 18.14 -0.68
CA SER A 33 -18.60 17.49 -1.41
C SER A 33 -18.25 16.05 -1.80
N GLN A 34 -17.05 15.81 -2.31
CA GLN A 34 -16.60 14.48 -2.73
C GLN A 34 -16.45 13.51 -1.56
N VAL A 35 -15.95 14.01 -0.42
CA VAL A 35 -15.85 13.23 0.81
C VAL A 35 -17.24 12.88 1.37
N GLN A 36 -18.22 13.80 1.28
CA GLN A 36 -19.60 13.51 1.64
C GLN A 36 -20.22 12.43 0.74
N PHE A 37 -20.00 12.51 -0.58
CA PHE A 37 -20.47 11.47 -1.50
C PHE A 37 -19.82 10.12 -1.22
N LEU A 38 -18.54 10.10 -0.87
CA LEU A 38 -17.85 8.87 -0.49
C LEU A 38 -18.48 8.26 0.77
N ASN A 39 -18.67 9.05 1.83
CA ASN A 39 -19.35 8.60 3.05
C ASN A 39 -20.74 8.02 2.78
N LEU A 40 -21.55 8.70 1.96
CA LEU A 40 -22.88 8.20 1.60
C LEU A 40 -22.80 6.87 0.85
N THR A 41 -21.83 6.74 -0.05
CA THR A 41 -21.60 5.49 -0.81
C THR A 41 -21.21 4.35 0.12
N LEU A 42 -20.32 4.61 1.08
CA LEU A 42 -19.88 3.65 2.08
C LEU A 42 -21.04 3.23 3.00
N LEU A 43 -21.86 4.17 3.46
CA LEU A 43 -23.05 3.88 4.27
C LEU A 43 -24.07 3.02 3.52
N LEU A 44 -24.30 3.31 2.25
CA LEU A 44 -25.19 2.49 1.41
C LEU A 44 -24.63 1.08 1.21
N PHE A 45 -23.32 0.96 1.01
CA PHE A 45 -22.64 -0.33 0.92
C PHE A 45 -22.82 -1.16 2.21
N GLU A 46 -22.62 -0.55 3.38
CA GLU A 46 -22.85 -1.19 4.68
C GLU A 46 -24.30 -1.67 4.81
N ALA A 47 -25.26 -0.82 4.47
CA ALA A 47 -26.69 -1.12 4.58
C ALA A 47 -27.13 -2.27 3.64
N ILE A 48 -26.59 -2.32 2.42
CA ILE A 48 -26.96 -3.34 1.42
C ILE A 48 -26.30 -4.69 1.74
N LEU A 49 -25.04 -4.69 2.17
CA LEU A 49 -24.28 -5.93 2.39
C LEU A 49 -24.30 -6.41 3.85
N GLY A 50 -24.85 -5.63 4.77
CA GLY A 50 -24.83 -5.94 6.20
C GLY A 50 -23.42 -5.96 6.79
N LEU A 51 -22.48 -5.26 6.16
CA LEU A 51 -21.09 -5.12 6.61
C LEU A 51 -20.91 -3.82 7.39
N HIS A 52 -19.82 -3.74 8.16
CA HIS A 52 -19.45 -2.51 8.85
C HIS A 52 -18.00 -2.13 8.56
N ILE A 53 -17.80 -0.89 8.17
CA ILE A 53 -16.52 -0.27 7.89
C ILE A 53 -15.90 0.13 9.22
N ASN A 54 -14.69 -0.36 9.46
CA ASN A 54 -13.97 -0.05 10.67
C ASN A 54 -13.28 1.32 10.56
N MET A 55 -13.97 2.37 10.99
CA MET A 55 -13.43 3.74 10.99
C MET A 55 -12.22 3.92 11.91
N LEU A 56 -12.06 3.07 12.95
CA LEU A 56 -10.89 3.10 13.84
C LEU A 56 -9.61 2.59 13.16
N LYS A 57 -9.74 1.71 12.16
CA LYS A 57 -8.63 1.22 11.33
C LYS A 57 -8.47 2.01 10.03
N SER A 58 -9.50 2.75 9.64
CA SER A 58 -9.49 3.57 8.43
C SER A 58 -8.71 4.87 8.68
N MET A 59 -7.96 5.31 7.68
CA MET A 59 -7.15 6.52 7.75
C MET A 59 -7.28 7.35 6.48
N ILE A 60 -7.26 8.67 6.61
CA ILE A 60 -7.10 9.61 5.49
C ILE A 60 -5.64 10.05 5.37
N TYR A 61 -5.11 10.03 4.16
CA TYR A 61 -3.74 10.42 3.87
C TYR A 61 -3.73 11.62 2.91
N PRO A 62 -3.09 12.75 3.26
CA PRO A 62 -2.96 13.86 2.33
C PRO A 62 -1.96 13.52 1.22
N VAL A 63 -2.35 13.82 -0.02
CA VAL A 63 -1.43 13.77 -1.17
C VAL A 63 -1.10 15.20 -1.54
N ASN A 64 0.13 15.63 -1.25
CA ASN A 64 0.59 17.03 -1.26
C ASN A 64 -0.07 17.88 -0.16
N GLU A 65 -0.11 19.20 -0.36
CA GLU A 65 -0.71 20.13 0.60
C GLU A 65 -2.24 20.11 0.52
N VAL A 66 -2.88 19.82 1.66
CA VAL A 66 -4.34 19.80 1.82
C VAL A 66 -4.69 20.62 3.08
N PRO A 67 -5.02 21.92 2.95
CA PRO A 67 -5.20 22.81 4.10
C PRO A 67 -6.43 22.46 4.96
N ASN A 68 -7.43 21.81 4.39
CA ASN A 68 -8.68 21.41 5.04
C ASN A 68 -8.69 19.94 5.52
N LEU A 69 -7.53 19.29 5.66
CA LEU A 69 -7.43 17.85 5.95
C LEU A 69 -8.17 17.44 7.23
N GLU A 70 -8.07 18.23 8.30
CA GLU A 70 -8.71 17.94 9.58
C GLU A 70 -10.24 17.97 9.48
N GLU A 71 -10.78 18.93 8.73
CA GLU A 71 -12.21 19.00 8.44
C GLU A 71 -12.68 17.75 7.66
N LEU A 72 -11.91 17.32 6.65
CA LEU A 72 -12.24 16.14 5.85
C LEU A 72 -12.14 14.84 6.66
N ALA A 73 -11.14 14.72 7.53
CA ALA A 73 -10.98 13.57 8.42
C ALA A 73 -12.16 13.45 9.41
N ASN A 74 -12.55 14.58 10.02
CA ASN A 74 -13.70 14.65 10.92
C ASN A 74 -15.01 14.34 10.19
N LEU A 75 -15.16 14.80 8.94
CA LEU A 75 -16.31 14.46 8.11
C LEU A 75 -16.39 12.96 7.81
N MET A 76 -15.27 12.31 7.50
CA MET A 76 -15.19 10.85 7.31
C MET A 76 -15.35 10.08 8.62
N GLY A 77 -14.99 10.67 9.76
CA GLY A 77 -14.94 9.98 11.05
C GLY A 77 -13.72 9.06 11.21
N CYS A 78 -12.63 9.31 10.46
CA CYS A 78 -11.42 8.50 10.48
C CYS A 78 -10.20 9.31 10.92
N SER A 79 -9.12 8.64 11.32
CA SER A 79 -7.90 9.30 11.76
C SER A 79 -7.03 9.79 10.58
N ILE A 80 -6.18 10.78 10.83
CA ILE A 80 -5.22 11.28 9.84
C ILE A 80 -3.96 10.43 9.90
N GLY A 81 -3.57 9.85 8.78
CA GLY A 81 -2.28 9.21 8.59
C GLY A 81 -1.26 10.12 7.92
N SER A 82 0.01 9.73 7.98
CA SER A 82 1.11 10.40 7.28
C SER A 82 1.75 9.50 6.23
N LEU A 83 2.23 10.09 5.14
CA LEU A 83 3.05 9.41 4.15
C LEU A 83 4.54 9.61 4.46
N PRO A 84 5.42 8.63 4.18
CA PRO A 84 5.12 7.34 3.56
C PRO A 84 4.48 6.33 4.53
N THR A 85 3.54 5.51 4.04
CA THR A 85 2.87 4.45 4.82
C THR A 85 3.04 3.10 4.12
N THR A 86 2.59 1.99 4.74
CA THR A 86 2.65 0.65 4.14
C THR A 86 1.26 0.15 3.79
N TYR A 87 1.06 -0.30 2.54
CA TYR A 87 -0.16 -0.98 2.08
C TYR A 87 0.20 -2.33 1.47
N LEU A 88 -0.35 -3.41 2.01
CA LEU A 88 -0.02 -4.79 1.62
C LEU A 88 1.49 -5.10 1.62
N GLY A 89 2.25 -4.42 2.48
CA GLY A 89 3.69 -4.56 2.56
C GLY A 89 4.49 -3.77 1.52
N LEU A 90 3.85 -2.87 0.77
CA LEU A 90 4.48 -1.94 -0.15
C LEU A 90 4.48 -0.51 0.44
N PRO A 91 5.60 0.22 0.34
CA PRO A 91 5.66 1.60 0.79
C PRO A 91 4.89 2.51 -0.18
N LEU A 92 3.81 3.10 0.30
CA LEU A 92 3.04 4.15 -0.38
C LEU A 92 3.63 5.52 -0.07
N GLY A 93 3.75 6.38 -1.09
CA GLY A 93 4.25 7.76 -0.94
C GLY A 93 5.77 7.87 -0.72
N ALA A 94 6.50 6.76 -0.67
CA ALA A 94 7.96 6.78 -0.64
C ALA A 94 8.52 7.21 -2.00
N LYS A 95 9.66 7.93 -2.01
CA LYS A 95 10.35 8.26 -3.26
C LYS A 95 10.81 6.95 -3.92
N TYR A 96 10.34 6.71 -5.15
CA TYR A 96 10.60 5.51 -5.96
C TYR A 96 12.08 5.15 -6.20
N LYS A 97 13.02 6.06 -5.88
CA LYS A 97 14.49 5.86 -5.99
C LYS A 97 15.20 5.68 -4.65
N ALA A 98 14.48 5.69 -3.53
CA ALA A 98 15.10 5.59 -2.22
C ALA A 98 15.54 4.15 -1.94
N THR A 99 16.80 3.99 -1.56
CA THR A 99 17.36 2.74 -1.01
C THR A 99 16.57 2.21 0.19
N ASP A 100 15.78 3.07 0.83
CA ASP A 100 14.94 2.74 1.98
C ASP A 100 13.83 1.74 1.67
N ILE A 101 13.35 1.70 0.41
CA ILE A 101 12.41 0.66 -0.05
C ILE A 101 13.06 -0.71 0.09
N TRP A 102 14.34 -0.83 -0.26
CA TRP A 102 15.11 -2.07 -0.20
C TRP A 102 15.47 -2.48 1.24
N ASN A 103 15.66 -1.53 2.15
CA ASN A 103 15.91 -1.83 3.56
C ASN A 103 14.77 -2.65 4.19
N GLY A 104 13.51 -2.29 3.91
CA GLY A 104 12.36 -3.06 4.41
C GLY A 104 12.26 -4.47 3.82
N VAL A 105 12.76 -4.67 2.59
CA VAL A 105 12.86 -6.01 1.98
C VAL A 105 13.91 -6.84 2.69
N ILE A 106 15.10 -6.26 2.92
CA ILE A 106 16.21 -6.91 3.60
C ILE A 106 15.77 -7.34 5.00
N GLU A 107 15.16 -6.44 5.78
CA GLU A 107 14.69 -6.74 7.14
C GLU A 107 13.65 -7.88 7.15
N ARG A 108 12.73 -7.93 6.19
CA ARG A 108 11.76 -9.02 6.05
C ARG A 108 12.42 -10.36 5.75
N VAL A 109 13.43 -10.36 4.87
CA VAL A 109 14.21 -11.56 4.54
C VAL A 109 15.01 -12.03 5.75
N GLU A 110 15.68 -11.11 6.45
CA GLU A 110 16.43 -11.40 7.68
C GLU A 110 15.52 -11.95 8.78
N LYS A 111 14.36 -11.36 9.01
CA LYS A 111 13.38 -11.85 10.00
C LYS A 111 12.88 -13.26 9.66
N LYS A 112 12.62 -13.54 8.38
CA LYS A 112 12.22 -14.89 7.94
C LYS A 112 13.35 -15.90 8.16
N LEU A 113 14.58 -15.55 7.79
CA LEU A 113 15.77 -16.37 8.01
C LEU A 113 16.01 -16.64 9.50
N ALA A 114 15.88 -15.62 10.35
CA ALA A 114 16.06 -15.74 11.80
C ALA A 114 14.97 -16.60 12.47
N THR A 115 13.76 -16.62 11.90
CA THR A 115 12.65 -17.44 12.41
C THR A 115 12.79 -18.91 12.03
N TRP A 116 13.55 -19.23 10.98
CA TRP A 116 13.73 -20.61 10.54
C TRP A 116 14.71 -21.35 11.45
N LYS A 117 14.26 -22.49 11.98
CA LYS A 117 15.13 -23.42 12.70
C LYS A 117 16.05 -24.16 11.72
N MET A 118 16.97 -23.43 11.10
CA MET A 118 17.91 -23.94 10.09
C MET A 118 18.71 -25.14 10.57
N GLN A 119 18.94 -25.25 11.87
CA GLN A 119 19.63 -26.39 12.50
C GLN A 119 18.99 -27.76 12.20
N TYR A 120 17.69 -27.82 11.87
CA TYR A 120 17.01 -29.08 11.52
C TYR A 120 16.89 -29.34 10.01
N LEU A 121 17.42 -28.45 9.17
CA LEU A 121 17.34 -28.57 7.71
C LEU A 121 18.69 -29.04 7.15
N SER A 122 18.63 -30.04 6.28
CA SER A 122 19.77 -30.45 5.43
C SER A 122 20.18 -29.32 4.49
N MET A 123 21.39 -29.37 3.94
CA MET A 123 21.87 -28.34 3.01
C MET A 123 20.94 -28.17 1.80
N GLY A 124 20.44 -29.28 1.24
CA GLY A 124 19.45 -29.25 0.16
C GLY A 124 18.09 -28.70 0.59
N GLY A 125 17.63 -29.02 1.80
CA GLY A 125 16.41 -28.46 2.37
C GLY A 125 16.50 -26.95 2.60
N ARG A 126 17.66 -26.45 3.06
CA ARG A 126 17.92 -25.01 3.20
C ARG A 126 17.90 -24.29 1.85
N LEU A 127 18.59 -24.84 0.85
CA LEU A 127 18.62 -24.30 -0.52
C LEU A 127 17.21 -24.21 -1.13
N THR A 128 16.44 -25.30 -1.00
CA THR A 128 15.06 -25.36 -1.50
C THR A 128 14.16 -24.36 -0.77
N LEU A 129 14.31 -24.21 0.56
CA LEU A 129 13.52 -23.27 1.35
C LEU A 129 13.85 -21.81 1.02
N ILE A 130 15.13 -21.48 0.85
CA ILE A 130 15.59 -20.17 0.40
C ILE A 130 14.97 -19.87 -0.97
N SER A 131 15.12 -20.78 -1.94
CA SER A 131 14.65 -20.50 -3.30
C SER A 131 13.12 -20.41 -3.39
N SER A 132 12.41 -21.24 -2.64
CA SER A 132 10.94 -21.25 -2.66
C SER A 132 10.30 -20.04 -1.95
N VAL A 133 10.88 -19.56 -0.84
CA VAL A 133 10.26 -18.51 -0.02
C VAL A 133 10.96 -17.16 -0.13
N ILE A 134 12.29 -17.14 -0.17
CA ILE A 134 13.04 -15.88 -0.21
C ILE A 134 13.03 -15.31 -1.61
N ASP A 135 13.24 -16.10 -2.67
CA ASP A 135 13.31 -15.56 -4.05
C ASP A 135 12.00 -14.85 -4.46
N SER A 136 10.86 -15.32 -3.97
CA SER A 136 9.55 -14.74 -4.29
C SER A 136 9.40 -13.26 -3.85
N ILE A 137 10.06 -12.86 -2.77
CA ILE A 137 9.94 -11.52 -2.15
C ILE A 137 10.66 -10.42 -2.96
N PRO A 138 11.97 -10.52 -3.26
CA PRO A 138 12.65 -9.58 -4.13
C PRO A 138 12.11 -9.66 -5.55
N THR A 139 11.73 -10.82 -6.09
CA THR A 139 11.11 -10.91 -7.43
C THR A 139 9.83 -10.09 -7.50
N TYR A 140 8.95 -10.17 -6.50
CA TYR A 140 7.74 -9.35 -6.43
C TYR A 140 8.05 -7.85 -6.44
N ILE A 141 9.02 -7.40 -5.63
CA ILE A 141 9.38 -5.98 -5.54
C ILE A 141 10.11 -5.47 -6.78
N MET A 142 10.97 -6.30 -7.39
CA MET A 142 11.63 -6.01 -8.67
C MET A 142 10.65 -5.87 -9.83
N SER A 143 9.52 -6.59 -9.78
CA SER A 143 8.45 -6.43 -10.78
C SER A 143 7.73 -5.08 -10.68
N LEU A 144 7.74 -4.45 -9.50
CA LEU A 144 7.02 -3.21 -9.20
C LEU A 144 7.92 -1.96 -9.27
N PHE A 145 9.20 -2.10 -8.94
CA PHE A 145 10.15 -1.00 -8.91
C PHE A 145 11.39 -1.33 -9.75
N PRO A 146 11.81 -0.46 -10.67
CA PRO A 146 13.06 -0.64 -11.37
C PRO A 146 14.22 -0.63 -10.36
N ILE A 147 15.09 -1.62 -10.45
CA ILE A 147 16.27 -1.73 -9.61
C ILE A 147 17.12 -0.45 -9.76
N PRO A 148 17.52 0.22 -8.65
CA PRO A 148 18.40 1.37 -8.75
C PRO A 148 19.75 0.97 -9.37
N ASN A 149 20.27 1.75 -10.31
CA ASN A 149 21.57 1.51 -10.97
C ASN A 149 22.75 1.34 -9.99
N LYS A 150 22.62 1.72 -8.71
CA LYS A 150 23.63 1.50 -7.66
C LYS A 150 23.71 0.05 -7.16
N VAL A 151 22.71 -0.78 -7.44
CA VAL A 151 22.68 -2.22 -7.07
C VAL A 151 22.99 -3.11 -8.28
N GLN A 152 23.06 -2.52 -9.47
CA GLN A 152 23.49 -3.16 -10.71
C GLN A 152 25.02 -3.06 -10.74
N LYS A 153 25.69 -4.18 -10.43
CA LYS A 153 27.15 -4.29 -10.59
C LYS A 153 27.55 -4.07 -12.05
#